data_AF-A0AAE1VQD2-F1
#
_entry.id   AF-A0AAE1VQD2-F1
#
_cell.length_a   1.000
_cell.length_b   1.000
_cell.length_c   1.000
_cell.angle_alpha   90.00
_cell.angle_beta   90.00
_cell.angle_gamma   90.00
#
_symmetry.space_group_name_H-M   'P 1'
#
loop_
_entity.id
_entity.type
_entity.pdbx_description
1 polymer ?
#
loop_
_entity_poly.entity_id
_entity_poly.type
_entity_poly.pdbx_seq_one_letter_code
_entity_poly.pdbx_strand_id
1 'polypeptide(L)'
;MELESRKNDGFVGVGGGGGLMSKKVELVHPWPEWIELMERLFQQNYFDHKRKDEDLGFNVADVAEDEGFDFTRDWKTVQTALLNFGKDCFDILRSLSRQDLQILVGYGCPSTDKKVVFSSKLLRKHVQLDEGDVCSSCNLRRTCKRAYLLTNKEDEARTMDVMRAQ
;
A
#
# COMPACT_ATOMS: atom_id res chain seq x y z
N MET A 1 38.63 -44.36 65.75
CA MET A 1 38.38 -42.95 65.41
C MET A 1 37.01 -42.90 64.76
N GLU A 2 36.02 -42.41 65.51
CA GLU A 2 34.66 -42.05 65.03
C GLU A 2 34.78 -41.25 63.72
N LEU A 3 34.06 -41.51 62.63
CA LEU A 3 32.60 -41.52 62.42
C LEU A 3 31.92 -40.25 62.92
N GLU A 4 32.13 -39.14 62.20
CA GLU A 4 31.14 -38.08 62.13
C GLU A 4 30.34 -38.17 60.83
N SER A 5 29.04 -38.39 61.04
CA SER A 5 27.96 -38.41 60.08
C SER A 5 27.26 -37.06 60.01
N ARG A 6 26.45 -36.90 58.94
CA ARG A 6 25.34 -35.92 58.71
C ARG A 6 25.76 -34.68 57.92
N LYS A 7 25.04 -34.24 56.88
CA LYS A 7 23.78 -34.63 56.23
C LYS A 7 23.84 -34.02 54.80
N ASN A 8 23.54 -34.76 53.72
CA ASN A 8 22.21 -34.89 53.08
C ASN A 8 21.83 -33.57 52.35
N ASP A 9 21.41 -33.50 51.09
CA ASP A 9 20.40 -34.32 50.41
C ASP A 9 20.53 -34.16 48.88
N GLY A 10 20.29 -35.27 48.16
CA GLY A 10 19.91 -35.19 46.75
C GLY A 10 18.44 -34.76 46.64
N PHE A 11 18.13 -33.88 45.68
CA PHE A 11 16.77 -33.70 45.19
C PHE A 11 16.78 -33.46 43.68
N VAL A 12 16.32 -34.47 42.96
CA VAL A 12 15.89 -34.40 41.56
C VAL A 12 14.39 -34.10 41.59
N GLY A 13 13.96 -33.02 40.93
CA GLY A 13 12.54 -32.68 40.85
C GLY A 13 12.23 -31.36 40.14
N VAL A 14 12.07 -31.45 38.80
CA VAL A 14 11.08 -30.82 37.90
C VAL A 14 10.57 -29.38 38.18
N GLY A 15 10.67 -28.53 37.14
CA GLY A 15 9.57 -27.65 36.75
C GLY A 15 9.92 -26.19 36.44
N GLY A 16 9.46 -25.70 35.27
CA GLY A 16 9.03 -24.32 35.15
C GLY A 16 9.75 -23.44 34.12
N GLY A 17 9.18 -23.40 32.91
CA GLY A 17 8.84 -22.13 32.25
C GLY A 17 9.97 -21.15 31.93
N GLY A 18 10.47 -21.24 30.70
CA GLY A 18 11.25 -20.17 30.07
C GLY A 18 11.01 -20.16 28.57
N GLY A 19 9.73 -20.10 28.18
CA GLY A 19 9.34 -19.97 26.79
C GLY A 19 10.07 -18.78 26.17
N LEU A 20 10.83 -19.08 25.12
CA LEU A 20 11.27 -18.12 24.11
C LEU A 20 10.00 -17.57 23.44
N MET A 21 9.32 -16.64 24.12
CA MET A 21 8.18 -15.95 23.54
C MET A 21 8.73 -15.08 22.42
N SER A 22 8.54 -15.58 21.20
CA SER A 22 8.49 -14.86 19.96
C SER A 22 8.18 -13.38 20.18
N LYS A 23 9.21 -12.54 20.05
CA LYS A 23 8.97 -11.19 19.54
C LYS A 23 8.71 -11.33 18.05
N LYS A 24 7.52 -11.82 17.69
CA LYS A 24 6.84 -11.30 16.51
C LYS A 24 6.61 -9.84 16.86
N VAL A 25 7.57 -9.00 16.48
CA VAL A 25 7.28 -7.57 16.36
C VAL A 25 6.21 -7.54 15.30
N GLU A 26 4.94 -7.46 15.71
CA GLU A 26 3.88 -7.07 14.81
C GLU A 26 4.33 -5.72 14.30
N LEU A 27 4.85 -5.71 13.08
CA LEU A 27 5.38 -4.52 12.44
C LEU A 27 4.15 -3.73 12.00
N VAL A 28 3.52 -3.08 12.98
CA VAL A 28 2.39 -2.20 12.77
C VAL A 28 2.89 -1.08 11.88
N HIS A 29 2.19 -0.87 10.76
CA HIS A 29 2.57 0.13 9.78
C HIS A 29 2.67 1.51 10.46
N PRO A 30 3.68 2.34 10.13
CA PRO A 30 3.91 3.63 10.80
C PRO A 30 2.78 4.64 10.65
N TRP A 31 1.88 4.43 9.69
CA TRP A 31 0.67 5.24 9.50
C TRP A 31 -0.59 4.46 9.90
N PRO A 32 -1.30 4.84 10.98
CA PRO A 32 -2.53 4.19 11.40
C PRO A 32 -3.65 4.32 10.35
N GLU A 33 -3.69 5.42 9.60
CA GLU A 33 -4.66 5.64 8.53
C GLU A 33 -4.53 4.60 7.41
N TRP A 34 -3.31 4.13 7.16
CA TRP A 34 -3.07 3.05 6.22
C TRP A 34 -3.64 1.73 6.70
N ILE A 35 -3.53 1.44 8.00
CA ILE A 35 -4.09 0.23 8.60
C ILE A 35 -5.61 0.27 8.51
N GLU A 36 -6.23 1.39 8.87
CA GLU A 36 -7.67 1.59 8.72
C GLU A 36 -8.14 1.39 7.27
N LEU A 37 -7.37 1.89 6.29
CA LEU A 37 -7.67 1.68 4.89
C LEU A 37 -7.60 0.19 4.52
N MET A 38 -6.54 -0.51 4.93
CA MET A 38 -6.39 -1.95 4.67
C MET A 38 -7.52 -2.77 5.30
N GLU A 39 -7.90 -2.47 6.54
CA GLU A 39 -9.04 -3.09 7.21
C GLU A 39 -10.35 -2.84 6.46
N ARG A 40 -10.58 -1.62 5.97
CA ARG A 40 -11.78 -1.30 5.16
C ARG A 40 -11.78 -2.06 3.84
N LEU A 41 -10.64 -2.13 3.14
CA LEU A 41 -10.52 -2.90 1.89
C LEU A 41 -10.84 -4.38 2.12
N PHE A 42 -10.39 -4.93 3.25
CA PHE A 42 -10.68 -6.30 3.65
C PHE A 42 -12.16 -6.51 3.99
N GLN A 43 -12.72 -5.68 4.88
CA GLN A 43 -14.12 -5.77 5.30
C GLN A 43 -15.10 -5.62 4.13
N GLN A 44 -14.77 -4.75 3.17
CA GLN A 44 -15.59 -4.52 1.99
C GLN A 44 -15.28 -5.48 0.83
N ASN A 45 -14.45 -6.50 1.05
CA ASN A 45 -14.14 -7.58 0.11
C ASN A 45 -13.54 -7.10 -1.24
N TYR A 46 -12.63 -6.10 -1.19
CA TYR A 46 -11.89 -5.63 -2.37
C TYR A 46 -10.71 -6.53 -2.77
N PHE A 47 -10.30 -7.44 -1.89
CA PHE A 47 -9.27 -8.45 -2.15
C PHE A 47 -9.81 -9.70 -2.87
N ASP A 48 -11.13 -9.86 -2.95
CA ASP A 48 -11.73 -10.99 -3.67
C ASP A 48 -11.66 -10.76 -5.20
N HIS A 49 -10.96 -11.67 -5.86
CA HIS A 49 -10.70 -11.65 -7.29
C HIS A 49 -11.95 -11.96 -8.14
N LYS A 50 -13.08 -12.33 -7.50
CA LYS A 50 -14.36 -12.59 -8.18
C LYS A 50 -15.06 -11.33 -8.69
N ARG A 51 -14.62 -10.12 -8.31
CA ARG A 51 -15.05 -8.85 -8.93
C ARG A 51 -14.43 -8.63 -10.32
N LYS A 52 -14.39 -9.67 -11.15
CA LYS A 52 -13.92 -9.60 -12.54
C LYS A 52 -14.89 -8.75 -13.36
N ASP A 53 -14.65 -7.45 -13.39
CA ASP A 53 -14.98 -6.61 -14.54
C ASP A 53 -13.72 -6.40 -15.37
N GLU A 54 -13.68 -7.20 -16.44
CA GLU A 54 -13.14 -6.98 -17.77
C GLU A 54 -12.37 -5.66 -18.00
N ASP A 55 -11.08 -5.58 -17.61
CA ASP A 55 -10.08 -4.76 -18.33
C ASP A 55 -8.63 -4.86 -17.82
N LEU A 56 -8.37 -5.65 -16.78
CA LEU A 56 -7.01 -5.89 -16.30
C LEU A 56 -6.59 -7.30 -16.70
N GLY A 57 -5.92 -7.42 -17.85
CA GLY A 57 -5.35 -8.66 -18.39
C GLY A 57 -4.22 -9.24 -17.53
N PHE A 58 -4.52 -9.57 -16.27
CA PHE A 58 -3.61 -10.21 -15.34
C PHE A 58 -4.35 -11.32 -14.59
N ASN A 59 -4.11 -12.57 -14.99
CA ASN A 59 -4.67 -13.75 -14.30
C ASN A 59 -3.76 -14.10 -13.12
N VAL A 60 -4.30 -14.01 -11.90
CA VAL A 60 -3.72 -14.62 -10.70
C VAL A 60 -4.75 -15.60 -10.19
N ALA A 61 -4.66 -16.84 -10.68
CA ALA A 61 -5.57 -17.93 -10.32
C ALA A 61 -4.96 -18.85 -9.25
N ASP A 62 -4.02 -18.37 -8.46
CA ASP A 62 -3.14 -19.26 -7.67
C ASP A 62 -2.81 -18.76 -6.26
N VAL A 63 -3.81 -18.21 -5.56
CA VAL A 63 -3.68 -18.04 -4.10
C VAL A 63 -4.86 -18.74 -3.44
N ALA A 64 -4.65 -20.04 -3.22
CA ALA A 64 -5.49 -20.89 -2.40
C ALA A 64 -5.39 -20.49 -0.93
N GLU A 65 -6.46 -20.87 -0.22
CA GLU A 65 -6.84 -20.52 1.14
C GLU A 65 -5.81 -20.97 2.20
N ASP A 66 -5.81 -20.24 3.33
CA ASP A 66 -5.35 -20.65 4.68
C ASP A 66 -3.96 -20.25 5.21
N GLU A 67 -3.32 -19.20 4.70
CA GLU A 67 -2.28 -18.50 5.49
C GLU A 67 -2.50 -16.98 5.48
N GLY A 68 -2.39 -16.36 6.66
CA GLY A 68 -2.69 -14.95 6.88
C GLY A 68 -2.10 -14.04 5.79
N PHE A 69 -2.95 -13.18 5.23
CA PHE A 69 -2.59 -12.28 4.14
C PHE A 69 -1.50 -11.30 4.59
N ASP A 70 -0.28 -11.50 4.11
CA ASP A 70 0.85 -10.62 4.37
C ASP A 70 0.82 -9.43 3.40
N PHE A 71 0.29 -8.30 3.86
CA PHE A 71 0.20 -7.04 3.10
C PHE A 71 1.56 -6.56 2.56
N THR A 72 2.68 -7.02 3.13
CA THR A 72 4.03 -6.67 2.67
C THR A 72 4.52 -7.54 1.51
N ARG A 73 4.01 -8.77 1.38
CA ARG A 73 4.48 -9.74 0.38
C ARG A 73 3.73 -9.62 -0.96
N ASP A 74 2.44 -9.26 -0.90
CA ASP A 74 1.56 -9.20 -2.08
C ASP A 74 1.12 -7.76 -2.43
N TRP A 75 2.09 -6.85 -2.60
CA TRP A 75 1.84 -5.46 -2.99
C TRP A 75 0.93 -5.31 -4.23
N LYS A 76 1.05 -6.20 -5.21
CA LYS A 76 0.21 -6.18 -6.42
C LYS A 76 -1.27 -6.41 -6.11
N THR A 77 -1.57 -7.27 -5.14
CA THR A 77 -2.92 -7.55 -4.70
C THR A 77 -3.49 -6.34 -3.95
N VAL A 78 -2.70 -5.73 -3.07
CA VAL A 78 -3.03 -4.47 -2.40
C VAL A 78 -3.29 -3.34 -3.41
N GLN A 79 -2.42 -3.19 -4.40
CA GLN A 79 -2.57 -2.20 -5.47
C GLN A 79 -3.86 -2.44 -6.27
N THR A 80 -4.21 -3.69 -6.55
CA THR A 80 -5.44 -4.05 -7.26
C THR A 80 -6.68 -3.70 -6.42
N ALA A 81 -6.67 -4.03 -5.13
CA ALA A 81 -7.74 -3.69 -4.19
C ALA A 81 -7.94 -2.16 -4.10
N LEU A 82 -6.86 -1.38 -3.98
CA LEU A 82 -6.88 0.09 -3.97
C LEU A 82 -7.46 0.66 -5.27
N LEU A 83 -7.08 0.11 -6.41
CA LEU A 83 -7.61 0.54 -7.70
C LEU A 83 -9.10 0.25 -7.84
N ASN A 84 -9.58 -0.90 -7.36
CA ASN A 84 -10.99 -1.24 -7.37
C ASN A 84 -11.78 -0.35 -6.41
N PHE A 85 -11.27 -0.12 -5.20
CA PHE A 85 -11.83 0.85 -4.26
C PHE A 85 -11.92 2.26 -4.85
N GLY A 86 -10.88 2.73 -5.54
CA GLY A 86 -10.89 4.02 -6.19
C GLY A 86 -11.84 4.14 -7.39
N LYS A 87 -12.32 3.02 -7.96
CA LYS A 87 -13.40 3.02 -8.96
C LYS A 87 -14.77 3.16 -8.29
N ASP A 88 -14.98 2.46 -7.18
CA ASP A 88 -16.27 2.41 -6.48
C ASP A 88 -16.53 3.71 -5.70
N CYS A 89 -15.49 4.28 -5.07
CA CYS A 89 -15.58 5.50 -4.27
C CYS A 89 -15.15 6.75 -5.06
N PHE A 90 -16.00 7.22 -5.96
CA PHE A 90 -15.72 8.36 -6.85
C PHE A 90 -15.69 9.73 -6.16
N ASP A 91 -16.15 9.81 -4.91
CA ASP A 91 -16.32 11.04 -4.14
C ASP A 91 -15.08 11.45 -3.34
N ILE A 92 -14.17 10.51 -3.05
CA ILE A 92 -12.96 10.76 -2.24
C ILE A 92 -12.11 11.89 -2.80
N LEU A 93 -11.89 11.94 -4.13
CA LEU A 93 -11.09 13.00 -4.74
C LEU A 93 -11.59 14.41 -4.33
N ARG A 94 -12.91 14.60 -4.23
CA ARG A 94 -13.52 15.88 -3.86
C ARG A 94 -13.39 16.19 -2.38
N SER A 95 -13.21 15.17 -1.55
CA SER A 95 -13.04 15.29 -0.09
C SER A 95 -11.59 15.59 0.32
N LEU A 96 -10.62 15.40 -0.59
CA LEU A 96 -9.21 15.70 -0.32
C LEU A 96 -8.95 17.21 -0.45
N SER A 97 -8.06 17.72 0.40
CA SER A 97 -7.66 19.12 0.31
C SER A 97 -6.86 19.36 -0.97
N ARG A 98 -7.07 20.53 -1.61
CA ARG A 98 -6.28 20.92 -2.79
C ARG A 98 -4.79 20.99 -2.46
N GLN A 99 -4.43 21.41 -1.25
CA GLN A 99 -3.05 21.55 -0.81
C GLN A 99 -2.36 20.18 -0.71
N ASP A 100 -3.01 19.18 -0.13
CA ASP A 100 -2.44 17.83 -0.02
C ASP A 100 -2.28 17.19 -1.40
N LEU A 101 -3.26 17.39 -2.29
CA LEU A 101 -3.15 16.94 -3.67
C LEU A 101 -2.01 17.64 -4.41
N GLN A 102 -1.80 18.95 -4.20
CA GLN A 102 -0.65 19.66 -4.78
C GLN A 102 0.68 19.11 -4.28
N ILE A 103 0.78 18.80 -2.98
CA ILE A 103 1.98 18.17 -2.41
C ILE A 103 2.20 16.78 -3.03
N LEU A 104 1.14 15.98 -3.15
CA LEU A 104 1.20 14.63 -3.73
C LEU A 104 1.75 14.63 -5.16
N VAL A 105 1.30 15.56 -6.01
CA VAL A 105 1.66 15.56 -7.44
C VAL A 105 2.63 16.65 -7.88
N GLY A 106 3.16 17.46 -6.96
CA GLY A 106 4.04 18.59 -7.26
C GLY A 106 5.49 18.22 -7.60
N TYR A 107 5.95 17.03 -7.22
CA TYR A 107 7.38 16.64 -7.33
C TYR A 107 7.72 15.82 -8.59
N GLY A 108 6.81 15.70 -9.55
CA GLY A 108 7.00 14.92 -10.77
C GLY A 108 6.13 13.67 -10.81
N CYS A 109 6.56 12.65 -11.56
CA CYS A 109 5.83 11.37 -11.66
C CYS A 109 6.57 10.30 -10.84
N PRO A 110 5.87 9.41 -10.13
CA PRO A 110 6.51 8.35 -9.36
C PRO A 110 7.07 7.23 -10.25
N SER A 111 6.48 6.99 -11.43
CA SER A 111 7.03 6.08 -12.44
C SER A 111 6.80 6.61 -13.87
N THR A 112 7.44 5.98 -14.86
CA THR A 112 7.22 6.27 -16.30
C THR A 112 6.05 5.49 -16.91
N ASP A 113 5.30 4.73 -16.10
CA ASP A 113 4.18 3.93 -16.60
C ASP A 113 3.07 4.82 -17.14
N LYS A 114 2.51 4.45 -18.30
CA LYS A 114 1.49 5.27 -18.99
C LYS A 114 0.35 5.67 -18.05
N LYS A 115 -0.18 4.72 -17.27
CA LYS A 115 -1.32 4.95 -16.36
C LYS A 115 -0.95 5.90 -15.22
N VAL A 116 0.22 5.70 -14.61
CA VAL A 116 0.73 6.53 -13.50
C VAL A 116 1.01 7.95 -13.95
N VAL A 117 1.73 8.12 -15.06
CA VAL A 117 2.04 9.43 -15.64
C VAL A 117 0.76 10.19 -16.00
N PHE A 118 -0.19 9.51 -16.64
CA PHE A 118 -1.45 10.14 -17.02
C PHE A 118 -2.27 10.54 -15.79
N SER A 119 -2.36 9.67 -14.79
CA SER A 119 -3.06 9.95 -13.51
C SER A 119 -2.46 11.16 -12.79
N SER A 120 -1.13 11.22 -12.70
CA SER A 120 -0.40 12.33 -12.09
C SER A 120 -0.70 13.66 -12.81
N LYS A 121 -0.71 13.65 -14.15
CA LYS A 121 -1.03 14.83 -14.97
C LYS A 121 -2.49 15.27 -14.81
N LEU A 122 -3.44 14.34 -14.73
CA LEU A 122 -4.84 14.67 -14.47
C LEU A 122 -5.02 15.33 -13.10
N LEU A 123 -4.38 14.80 -12.07
CA LEU A 123 -4.41 15.40 -10.75
C LEU A 123 -3.80 16.79 -10.76
N ARG A 124 -2.66 17.00 -11.44
CA ARG A 124 -2.07 18.34 -11.62
C ARG A 124 -3.01 19.31 -12.31
N LYS A 125 -3.70 18.88 -13.36
CA LYS A 125 -4.77 19.67 -14.01
C LYS A 125 -5.89 20.00 -13.02
N HIS A 126 -6.35 19.04 -12.22
CA HIS A 126 -7.41 19.24 -11.22
C HIS A 126 -7.03 20.29 -10.15
N VAL A 127 -5.77 20.28 -9.70
CA VAL A 127 -5.25 21.24 -8.73
C VAL A 127 -4.60 22.48 -9.35
N GLN A 128 -4.70 22.64 -10.67
CA GLN A 128 -4.19 23.81 -11.41
C GLN A 128 -2.68 24.04 -11.24
N LEU A 129 -1.90 22.95 -11.21
CA LEU A 129 -0.44 23.03 -11.30
C LEU A 129 0.02 23.03 -12.76
N ASP A 130 1.03 23.85 -13.05
CA ASP A 130 1.64 23.89 -14.38
C ASP A 130 2.44 22.61 -14.64
N GLU A 131 2.04 21.87 -15.68
CA GLU A 131 2.71 20.61 -16.04
C GLU A 131 4.12 20.85 -16.58
N GLY A 132 4.37 22.00 -17.22
CA GLY A 132 5.69 22.39 -17.70
C GLY A 132 6.67 22.52 -16.54
N ASP A 133 6.29 23.27 -15.51
CA ASP A 133 7.09 23.49 -14.30
C ASP A 133 7.37 22.17 -13.58
N VAL A 134 6.34 21.37 -13.31
CA VAL A 134 6.50 20.10 -12.61
C VAL A 134 7.30 19.08 -13.45
N CYS A 135 7.06 19.01 -14.76
CA CYS A 135 7.81 18.11 -15.61
C CYS A 135 9.26 18.56 -15.78
N SER A 136 9.54 19.86 -15.71
CA SER A 136 10.89 20.41 -15.82
C SER A 136 11.80 19.94 -14.66
N SER A 137 11.25 19.84 -13.45
CA SER A 137 11.94 19.37 -12.24
C SER A 137 11.83 17.85 -12.00
N CYS A 138 11.03 17.13 -12.80
CA CYS A 138 10.83 15.70 -12.67
C CYS A 138 12.10 14.88 -13.00
N ASN A 139 12.52 14.02 -12.07
CA ASN A 139 13.70 13.16 -12.23
C ASN A 139 13.57 12.14 -13.38
N LEU A 140 12.34 11.73 -13.72
CA LEU A 140 12.06 10.75 -14.78
C LEU A 140 11.86 11.40 -16.16
N ARG A 141 11.97 12.74 -16.25
CA ARG A 141 11.67 13.50 -17.48
C ARG A 141 12.42 12.99 -18.71
N ARG A 142 13.70 12.65 -18.57
CA ARG A 142 14.56 12.24 -19.71
C ARG A 142 14.13 10.90 -20.32
N THR A 143 13.55 10.02 -19.53
CA THR A 143 13.12 8.68 -19.97
C THR A 143 11.61 8.57 -20.18
N CYS A 144 10.84 9.56 -19.70
CA CYS A 144 9.40 9.61 -19.86
C CYS A 144 9.02 9.96 -21.31
N LYS A 145 8.45 8.98 -22.03
CA LYS A 145 7.87 9.16 -23.39
C LYS A 145 6.73 10.20 -23.45
N ARG A 146 6.26 10.68 -22.30
CA ARG A 146 5.16 11.64 -22.15
C ARG A 146 5.56 12.90 -21.39
N ALA A 147 6.87 13.18 -21.33
CA ALA A 147 7.37 14.42 -20.76
C ALA A 147 6.69 15.62 -21.46
N TYR A 148 6.27 16.61 -20.68
CA TYR A 148 5.63 17.84 -21.14
C TYR A 148 4.30 17.68 -21.92
N LEU A 149 3.82 16.46 -22.15
CA LEU A 149 2.52 16.26 -22.79
C LEU A 149 1.38 16.65 -21.86
N LEU A 150 0.47 17.49 -22.34
CA LEU A 150 -0.76 17.83 -21.62
C LEU A 150 -1.83 16.75 -21.83
N THR A 151 -2.75 16.63 -20.89
CA THR A 151 -3.96 15.80 -21.03
C THR A 151 -5.01 16.52 -21.88
N ASN A 152 -6.00 15.78 -22.40
CA ASN A 152 -7.04 16.40 -23.20
C ASN A 152 -7.92 17.29 -22.32
N LYS A 153 -8.69 18.18 -22.96
CA LYS A 153 -9.57 19.11 -22.25
C LYS A 153 -10.72 18.37 -21.56
N GLU A 154 -11.28 17.33 -22.19
CA GLU A 154 -12.34 16.51 -21.59
C GLU A 154 -11.86 15.58 -20.47
N ASP A 155 -10.57 15.29 -20.35
CA ASP A 155 -10.10 14.34 -19.33
C ASP A 155 -10.15 14.97 -17.92
N GLU A 156 -10.82 14.30 -17.00
CA GLU A 156 -10.94 14.71 -15.60
C GLU A 156 -10.32 13.68 -14.65
N ALA A 157 -9.74 14.18 -13.55
CA ALA A 157 -9.19 13.32 -12.50
C ALA A 157 -10.32 12.63 -11.72
N ARG A 158 -10.04 11.41 -11.27
CA ARG A 158 -10.92 10.57 -10.45
C ARG A 158 -10.19 10.06 -9.22
N THR A 159 -10.92 9.53 -8.24
CA THR A 159 -10.32 8.89 -7.05
C THR A 159 -9.28 7.84 -7.43
N MET A 160 -9.54 7.04 -8.47
CA MET A 160 -8.57 6.05 -8.95
C MET A 160 -7.21 6.63 -9.34
N ASP A 161 -7.17 7.90 -9.76
CA ASP A 161 -5.93 8.56 -10.16
C ASP A 161 -5.06 8.90 -8.94
N VAL A 162 -5.69 9.21 -7.80
CA VAL A 162 -5.01 9.35 -6.50
C VAL A 162 -4.38 8.03 -6.09
N MET A 163 -5.11 6.92 -6.22
CA MET A 163 -4.62 5.57 -5.89
C MET A 163 -3.45 5.12 -6.78
N ARG A 164 -3.26 5.74 -7.96
CA ARG A 164 -2.14 5.45 -8.87
C ARG A 164 -0.94 6.37 -8.69
N ALA A 165 -1.13 7.51 -8.03
CA ALA A 165 -0.11 8.54 -7.87
C ALA A 165 0.71 8.37 -6.57
N GLN A 166 0.45 7.30 -5.81
CA GLN A 166 1.26 6.88 -4.67
C GLN A 166 2.38 5.91 -5.07
#